data_AF-A0A0K0SSJ3-F1
#
_entry.id   AF-A0A0K0SSJ3-F1
#
_cell.length_a   1.000
_cell.length_b   1.000
_cell.length_c   1.000
_cell.angle_alpha   90.00
_cell.angle_beta   90.00
_cell.angle_gamma   90.00
#
_symmetry.space_group_name_H-M   'P 1'
#
loop_
_entity.id
_entity.type
_entity.pdbx_description
1 polymer ?
#
loop_
_entity_poly.entity_id
_entity_poly.type
_entity_poly.pdbx_seq_one_letter_code
_entity_poly.pdbx_strand_id
1 'polypeptide(L)'
;MGLDLDHPSLGFGLGLRPQHYPYIFEHQPSVDWFEIISENFMDTDGKPKRNLARIKEQYPVVMHGVSLSIGSMDPLNSEYLTKLKALMDWVNPAWISDHLCWTGVAHKNTHDLLPLPYTEESLKHIVHRIQQVQDRLGRRIALENPSTYLEFKHSKMPEAEFIAAMANEADCHLLLDVNNVYVTCFNHRLDPQAYLDALPLDRVIQMHLSGHSNKGNHIVDTHDDHVIDEVWNLYKYVVHRAGRVPNTMIEWDDRIPEFPVLSAELDKAREAARHAAAFALPQIAHDESVVPVEESVPLLTAQTHMQQAVTLGDRFDSVPEQWIRAKNAFAPHEQLSVYINAYRYRLYDVVADDYPVLQHYLTDKKFSDLMWAFVGEVLPDHFNIGRFALKLPAFIQQALPDDAFAHALCQLETAVAQMTDPTETQPLDEVDIQGLTAETLLDLILYPRQALALMQFDQQVNAYYQAVMDGEVAVPVGEALYLAVFRHEDVVWRMELEAQEFGLLSKLFSGSSIGETLVDVQEEAQYKITEYFSKWMRNGLLASHQYA
;
A
#
# COMPACT_ATOMS: atom_id res chain seq x y z
N MET A 1 24.83 -22.06 23.40
CA MET A 1 25.42 -21.78 22.08
C MET A 1 24.64 -20.62 21.53
N GLY A 2 25.27 -19.46 21.32
CA GLY A 2 24.58 -18.31 20.72
C GLY A 2 24.18 -18.68 19.30
N LEU A 3 22.89 -18.61 18.99
CA LEU A 3 22.42 -18.60 17.61
C LEU A 3 22.92 -17.28 17.02
N ASP A 4 23.94 -17.36 16.17
CA ASP A 4 24.41 -16.23 15.38
C ASP A 4 23.35 -15.99 14.30
N LEU A 5 22.30 -15.26 14.66
CA LEU A 5 21.37 -14.73 13.68
C LEU A 5 22.13 -13.60 12.97
N ASP A 6 22.15 -13.62 11.64
CA ASP A 6 22.75 -12.56 10.80
C ASP A 6 22.04 -11.19 10.96
N HIS A 7 21.24 -11.00 12.02
CA HIS A 7 20.37 -9.85 12.26
C HIS A 7 20.52 -9.31 13.69
N PRO A 8 20.45 -7.98 13.87
CA PRO A 8 20.54 -7.36 15.18
C PRO A 8 19.30 -7.65 16.03
N SER A 9 19.50 -7.81 17.34
CA SER A 9 18.43 -7.73 18.33
C SER A 9 18.21 -6.26 18.68
N LEU A 10 17.25 -5.63 18.01
CA LEU A 10 16.86 -4.24 18.21
C LEU A 10 15.90 -4.08 19.38
N GLY A 11 15.08 -5.08 19.70
CA GLY A 11 14.12 -5.00 20.81
C GLY A 11 12.70 -4.70 20.32
N PHE A 12 12.10 -3.63 20.83
CA PHE A 12 10.67 -3.35 20.71
C PHE A 12 10.37 -2.16 19.79
N GLY A 13 9.66 -2.41 18.69
CA GLY A 13 9.36 -1.42 17.65
C GLY A 13 7.88 -1.12 17.47
N LEU A 14 7.58 -0.19 16.57
CA LEU A 14 6.21 0.19 16.17
C LEU A 14 6.09 0.28 14.65
N GLY A 15 4.88 0.02 14.14
CA GLY A 15 4.54 0.39 12.77
C GLY A 15 4.57 1.91 12.59
N LEU A 16 5.30 2.40 11.59
CA LEU A 16 5.35 3.82 11.26
C LEU A 16 4.12 4.19 10.43
N ARG A 17 3.26 5.06 10.96
CA ARG A 17 2.05 5.54 10.27
C ARG A 17 2.10 7.07 10.08
N PRO A 18 1.58 7.62 8.96
CA PRO A 18 1.67 9.05 8.68
C PRO A 18 1.13 9.98 9.78
N GLN A 19 0.11 9.52 10.50
CA GLN A 19 -0.55 10.22 11.61
C GLN A 19 0.41 10.50 12.77
N HIS A 20 1.45 9.69 12.94
CA HIS A 20 2.38 9.78 14.07
C HIS A 20 3.62 10.63 13.80
N TYR A 21 3.88 11.03 12.55
CA TYR A 21 5.06 11.83 12.20
C TYR A 21 5.21 13.11 13.04
N PRO A 22 4.16 13.96 13.21
CA PRO A 22 4.29 15.17 14.01
C PRO A 22 4.75 14.88 15.43
N TYR A 23 4.14 13.88 16.07
CA TYR A 23 4.47 13.47 17.44
C TYR A 23 5.91 12.97 17.55
N ILE A 24 6.34 12.08 16.63
CA ILE A 24 7.69 11.51 16.64
C ILE A 24 8.74 12.60 16.47
N PHE A 25 8.54 13.53 15.54
CA PHE A 25 9.49 14.62 15.29
C PHE A 25 9.58 15.63 16.44
N GLU A 26 8.47 15.88 17.14
CA GLU A 26 8.44 16.79 18.28
C GLU A 26 9.02 16.16 19.55
N HIS A 27 8.69 14.89 19.83
CA HIS A 27 8.95 14.28 21.14
C HIS A 27 10.12 13.29 21.17
N GLN A 28 10.54 12.76 20.01
CA GLN A 28 11.58 11.72 19.90
C GLN A 28 11.37 10.57 20.90
N PRO A 29 10.23 9.87 20.83
CA PRO A 29 9.85 8.85 21.81
C PRO A 29 10.87 7.71 21.89
N SER A 30 10.91 7.05 23.05
CA SER A 30 11.78 5.89 23.32
C SER A 30 11.22 4.62 22.67
N VAL A 31 11.39 4.50 21.36
CA VAL A 31 11.08 3.31 20.55
C VAL A 31 12.37 2.79 19.94
N ASP A 32 12.57 1.47 19.94
CA ASP A 32 13.86 0.91 19.55
C ASP A 32 14.06 0.88 18.03
N TRP A 33 12.97 0.75 17.25
CA TRP A 33 12.96 0.73 15.78
C TRP A 33 11.55 0.96 15.21
N PHE A 34 11.48 1.32 13.93
CA PHE A 34 10.21 1.47 13.20
C PHE A 34 10.12 0.55 11.98
N GLU A 35 8.92 0.03 11.72
CA GLU A 35 8.60 -0.68 10.48
C GLU A 35 7.91 0.24 9.47
N ILE A 36 8.34 0.15 8.21
CA ILE A 36 7.64 0.77 7.08
C ILE A 36 7.01 -0.28 6.16
N ILE A 37 5.87 0.06 5.57
CA ILE A 37 5.33 -0.65 4.41
C ILE A 37 6.10 -0.19 3.17
N SER A 38 6.81 -1.12 2.54
CA SER A 38 7.77 -0.83 1.46
C SER A 38 7.12 -0.10 0.29
N GLU A 39 5.93 -0.54 -0.11
CA GLU A 39 5.17 -0.02 -1.25
C GLU A 39 4.85 1.47 -1.10
N ASN A 40 4.65 1.97 0.13
CA ASN A 40 4.36 3.38 0.40
C ASN A 40 5.55 4.31 0.11
N PHE A 41 6.75 3.75 -0.17
CA PHE A 41 7.97 4.51 -0.42
C PHE A 41 8.65 4.16 -1.76
N MET A 42 8.07 3.24 -2.56
CA MET A 42 8.68 2.83 -3.85
C MET A 42 8.50 3.85 -4.97
N ASP A 43 7.37 4.55 -4.99
CA ASP A 43 6.92 5.41 -6.10
C ASP A 43 6.74 6.88 -5.69
N THR A 44 7.34 7.32 -4.58
CA THR A 44 7.16 8.68 -4.07
C THR A 44 8.50 9.36 -3.76
N ASP A 45 8.63 10.61 -4.22
CA ASP A 45 9.71 11.54 -3.85
C ASP A 45 9.21 12.74 -3.04
N GLY A 46 7.94 12.71 -2.62
CA GLY A 46 7.31 13.77 -1.86
C GLY A 46 7.50 13.66 -0.35
N LYS A 47 6.48 14.13 0.38
CA LYS A 47 6.42 14.15 1.84
C LYS A 47 6.76 12.80 2.50
N PRO A 48 6.28 11.63 2.00
CA PRO A 48 6.62 10.35 2.63
C PRO A 48 8.13 10.10 2.67
N LYS A 49 8.83 10.27 1.53
CA LYS A 49 10.28 10.05 1.45
C LYS A 49 11.07 11.02 2.32
N ARG A 50 10.67 12.31 2.37
CA ARG A 50 11.27 13.30 3.27
C ARG A 50 11.11 12.94 4.75
N ASN A 51 9.91 12.50 5.13
CA ASN A 51 9.65 12.08 6.51
C ASN A 51 10.46 10.84 6.87
N LEU A 52 10.54 9.84 5.98
CA LEU A 52 11.35 8.65 6.20
C LEU A 52 12.84 8.97 6.30
N ALA A 53 13.36 9.91 5.50
CA ALA A 53 14.73 10.39 5.62
C ALA A 53 15.04 10.92 7.04
N ARG A 54 14.12 11.71 7.61
CA ARG A 54 14.23 12.24 8.99
C ARG A 54 14.13 11.15 10.05
N ILE A 55 13.26 10.15 9.85
CA ILE A 55 13.10 9.03 10.79
C ILE A 55 14.36 8.18 10.83
N LYS A 56 14.91 7.81 9.67
CA LYS A 56 16.07 6.91 9.60
C LYS A 56 17.39 7.54 10.09
N GLU A 57 17.44 8.87 10.25
CA GLU A 57 18.53 9.58 10.92
C GLU A 57 18.53 9.35 12.44
N GLN A 58 17.38 9.00 13.02
CA GLN A 58 17.18 8.91 14.47
C GLN A 58 16.90 7.48 14.95
N TYR A 59 16.26 6.66 14.11
CA TYR A 59 15.81 5.31 14.47
C TYR A 59 16.25 4.28 13.43
N PRO A 60 16.60 3.05 13.84
CA PRO A 60 16.65 1.92 12.94
C PRO A 60 15.30 1.72 12.25
N VAL A 61 15.34 1.35 10.97
CA VAL A 61 14.16 1.05 10.17
C VAL A 61 14.23 -0.38 9.67
N VAL A 62 13.07 -1.04 9.61
CA VAL A 62 12.88 -2.32 8.94
C VAL A 62 11.82 -2.17 7.86
N MET A 63 11.88 -3.02 6.85
CA MET A 63 10.97 -2.97 5.72
C MET A 63 10.08 -4.20 5.73
N HIS A 64 8.78 -3.98 5.60
CA HIS A 64 7.79 -5.03 5.42
C HIS A 64 7.01 -4.77 4.11
N GLY A 65 6.72 -5.81 3.34
CA GLY A 65 6.07 -5.71 2.05
C GLY A 65 4.71 -6.39 2.04
N VAL A 66 3.81 -5.85 1.20
CA VAL A 66 2.43 -6.35 1.05
C VAL A 66 2.09 -6.75 -0.38
N SER A 67 3.05 -6.66 -1.31
CA SER A 67 2.79 -6.85 -2.76
C SER A 67 3.77 -7.77 -3.50
N LEU A 68 4.74 -8.41 -2.82
CA LEU A 68 5.68 -9.32 -3.50
C LEU A 68 4.97 -10.51 -4.17
N SER A 69 3.86 -10.97 -3.58
CA SER A 69 3.04 -12.05 -4.14
C SER A 69 3.86 -13.33 -4.40
N ILE A 70 4.68 -13.72 -3.42
CA ILE A 70 5.71 -14.77 -3.56
C ILE A 70 5.14 -16.12 -4.02
N GLY A 71 3.87 -16.39 -3.67
CA GLY A 71 3.16 -17.60 -4.04
C GLY A 71 2.53 -17.61 -5.44
N SER A 72 2.49 -16.48 -6.14
CA SER A 72 1.85 -16.38 -7.46
C SER A 72 2.56 -17.23 -8.52
N MET A 73 1.79 -17.84 -9.41
CA MET A 73 2.29 -18.52 -10.61
C MET A 73 2.72 -17.57 -11.74
N ASP A 74 2.39 -16.27 -11.65
CA ASP A 74 2.94 -15.29 -12.58
C ASP A 74 4.46 -15.11 -12.32
N PRO A 75 5.25 -14.71 -13.34
CA PRO A 75 6.64 -14.33 -13.13
C PRO A 75 6.77 -13.22 -12.06
N LEU A 76 7.88 -13.24 -11.30
CA LEU A 76 8.16 -12.18 -10.31
C LEU A 76 8.22 -10.85 -11.06
N ASN A 77 7.54 -9.85 -10.51
CA ASN A 77 7.50 -8.55 -11.15
C ASN A 77 8.89 -7.89 -11.08
N SER A 78 9.54 -7.78 -12.24
CA SER A 78 10.91 -7.26 -12.34
C SER A 78 10.99 -5.75 -12.06
N GLU A 79 9.92 -5.00 -12.35
CA GLU A 79 9.82 -3.59 -11.99
C GLU A 79 9.74 -3.45 -10.46
N TYR A 80 8.84 -4.19 -9.82
CA TYR A 80 8.68 -4.22 -8.36
C TYR A 80 9.99 -4.57 -7.66
N LEU A 81 10.68 -5.66 -8.04
CA LEU A 81 11.94 -6.05 -7.41
C LEU A 81 13.07 -5.03 -7.63
N THR A 82 13.03 -4.30 -8.75
CA THR A 82 14.00 -3.22 -9.01
C THR A 82 13.75 -2.03 -8.08
N LYS A 83 12.49 -1.64 -7.90
CA LYS A 83 12.10 -0.56 -6.97
C LYS A 83 12.34 -0.95 -5.51
N LEU A 84 11.96 -2.16 -5.12
CA LEU A 84 12.22 -2.70 -3.79
C LEU A 84 13.71 -2.72 -3.47
N LYS A 85 14.56 -3.15 -4.41
CA LYS A 85 16.01 -3.10 -4.23
C LYS A 85 16.53 -1.67 -4.09
N ALA A 86 16.09 -0.75 -4.94
CA ALA A 86 16.51 0.65 -4.86
C ALA A 86 16.11 1.29 -3.52
N LEU A 87 14.88 1.01 -3.05
CA LEU A 87 14.40 1.44 -1.75
C LEU A 87 15.22 0.81 -0.62
N MET A 88 15.46 -0.49 -0.66
CA MET A 88 16.29 -1.20 0.33
C MET A 88 17.71 -0.64 0.40
N ASP A 89 18.35 -0.36 -0.74
CA ASP A 89 19.70 0.21 -0.81
C ASP A 89 19.71 1.65 -0.23
N TRP A 90 18.64 2.43 -0.43
CA TRP A 90 18.50 3.76 0.13
C TRP A 90 18.16 3.77 1.62
N VAL A 91 17.22 2.93 2.08
CA VAL A 91 16.81 2.82 3.50
C VAL A 91 17.91 2.17 4.32
N ASN A 92 18.60 1.17 3.78
CA ASN A 92 19.52 0.28 4.49
C ASN A 92 18.85 -0.36 5.73
N PRO A 93 17.77 -1.13 5.56
CA PRO A 93 16.98 -1.64 6.67
C PRO A 93 17.68 -2.78 7.41
N ALA A 94 17.39 -2.96 8.70
CA ALA A 94 17.98 -4.04 9.49
C ALA A 94 17.58 -5.43 8.96
N TRP A 95 16.36 -5.57 8.45
CA TRP A 95 15.88 -6.72 7.66
C TRP A 95 14.71 -6.30 6.77
N ILE A 96 14.32 -7.22 5.89
CA ILE A 96 13.22 -7.07 4.95
C ILE A 96 12.32 -8.29 5.06
N SER A 97 11.01 -8.06 5.17
CA SER A 97 9.98 -9.10 5.26
C SER A 97 8.87 -8.88 4.22
N ASP A 98 8.12 -9.93 3.92
CA ASP A 98 6.88 -9.87 3.13
C ASP A 98 5.98 -11.06 3.54
N HIS A 99 4.77 -11.12 3.01
CA HIS A 99 3.78 -12.13 3.35
C HIS A 99 3.97 -13.44 2.57
N LEU A 100 3.74 -14.57 3.24
CA LEU A 100 3.57 -15.86 2.58
C LEU A 100 2.16 -15.96 1.95
N CYS A 101 1.95 -15.24 0.86
CA CYS A 101 0.67 -15.22 0.15
C CYS A 101 0.86 -15.06 -1.36
N TRP A 102 -0.26 -14.94 -2.07
CA TRP A 102 -0.29 -14.43 -3.44
C TRP A 102 -1.40 -13.39 -3.54
N THR A 103 -1.20 -12.40 -4.39
CA THR A 103 -2.14 -11.28 -4.59
C THR A 103 -2.76 -11.30 -5.99
N GLY A 104 -2.40 -12.24 -6.85
CA GLY A 104 -3.04 -12.39 -8.16
C GLY A 104 -2.24 -13.21 -9.17
N VAL A 105 -2.89 -13.53 -10.29
CA VAL A 105 -2.37 -14.29 -11.44
C VAL A 105 -2.98 -13.75 -12.75
N ALA A 106 -2.37 -14.09 -13.89
CA ALA A 106 -2.77 -13.61 -15.20
C ALA A 106 -2.82 -12.07 -15.29
N HIS A 107 -1.83 -11.41 -14.67
CA HIS A 107 -1.64 -9.96 -14.67
C HIS A 107 -2.80 -9.15 -14.05
N LYS A 108 -3.57 -9.77 -13.14
CA LYS A 108 -4.58 -9.13 -12.31
C LYS A 108 -4.14 -9.15 -10.86
N ASN A 109 -4.63 -8.22 -10.04
CA ASN A 109 -4.24 -8.12 -8.64
C ASN A 109 -5.46 -7.95 -7.73
N THR A 110 -5.68 -8.81 -6.74
CA THR A 110 -6.72 -8.62 -5.74
C THR A 110 -6.32 -7.61 -4.66
N HIS A 111 -5.04 -7.22 -4.60
CA HIS A 111 -4.48 -6.40 -3.51
C HIS A 111 -4.85 -6.95 -2.13
N ASP A 112 -5.02 -8.27 -2.04
CA ASP A 112 -5.38 -8.99 -0.82
C ASP A 112 -4.50 -10.22 -0.68
N LEU A 113 -4.30 -10.65 0.56
CA LEU A 113 -3.38 -11.72 0.92
C LEU A 113 -4.09 -13.07 0.76
N LEU A 114 -4.08 -13.61 -0.46
CA LEU A 114 -4.80 -14.85 -0.75
C LEU A 114 -4.02 -16.06 -0.20
N PRO A 115 -4.72 -17.04 0.42
CA PRO A 115 -4.12 -18.21 1.03
C PRO A 115 -3.54 -19.15 -0.03
N LEU A 116 -2.56 -19.94 0.38
CA LEU A 116 -1.94 -20.93 -0.48
C LEU A 116 -2.60 -22.31 -0.34
N PRO A 117 -2.68 -23.10 -1.42
CA PRO A 117 -2.92 -24.52 -1.28
C PRO A 117 -1.64 -25.18 -0.75
N TYR A 118 -1.68 -25.77 0.44
CA TYR A 118 -0.50 -26.37 1.08
C TYR A 118 -0.18 -27.75 0.49
N THR A 119 0.48 -27.76 -0.67
CA THR A 119 0.89 -28.95 -1.43
C THR A 119 2.40 -28.95 -1.70
N GLU A 120 2.95 -30.10 -2.10
CA GLU A 120 4.36 -30.20 -2.49
C GLU A 120 4.69 -29.39 -3.77
N GLU A 121 3.72 -29.17 -4.66
CA GLU A 121 3.88 -28.31 -5.83
C GLU A 121 4.08 -26.85 -5.39
N SER A 122 3.21 -26.35 -4.50
CA SER A 122 3.29 -25.01 -3.93
C SER A 122 4.58 -24.77 -3.17
N LEU A 123 5.01 -25.75 -2.36
CA LEU A 123 6.24 -25.65 -1.59
C LEU A 123 7.45 -25.48 -2.51
N LYS A 124 7.60 -26.35 -3.52
CA LYS A 124 8.71 -26.27 -4.48
C LYS A 124 8.71 -24.96 -5.26
N HIS A 125 7.54 -24.49 -5.68
CA HIS A 125 7.40 -23.22 -6.38
C HIS A 125 7.87 -22.05 -5.53
N ILE A 126 7.38 -21.94 -4.29
CA ILE A 126 7.70 -20.85 -3.37
C ILE A 126 9.17 -20.89 -2.94
N VAL A 127 9.73 -22.06 -2.63
CA VAL A 127 11.16 -22.20 -2.31
C VAL A 127 12.02 -21.64 -3.45
N HIS A 128 11.71 -21.98 -4.70
CA HIS A 128 12.42 -21.45 -5.85
C HIS A 128 12.26 -19.92 -5.98
N ARG A 129 11.05 -19.39 -5.73
CA ARG A 129 10.76 -17.96 -5.77
C ARG A 129 11.54 -17.18 -4.72
N ILE A 130 11.57 -17.67 -3.49
CA ILE A 130 12.31 -17.05 -2.37
C ILE A 130 13.79 -16.97 -2.73
N GLN A 131 14.37 -18.05 -3.26
CA GLN A 131 15.77 -18.05 -3.72
C GLN A 131 16.02 -16.98 -4.78
N GLN A 132 15.15 -16.84 -5.78
CA GLN A 132 15.27 -15.78 -6.80
C GLN A 132 15.19 -14.36 -6.21
N VAL A 133 14.30 -14.13 -5.24
CA VAL A 133 14.19 -12.82 -4.56
C VAL A 133 15.43 -12.54 -3.73
N GLN A 134 15.90 -13.51 -2.94
CA GLN A 134 17.12 -13.38 -2.14
C GLN A 134 18.35 -13.13 -3.01
N ASP A 135 18.48 -13.81 -4.15
CA ASP A 135 19.53 -13.56 -5.14
C ASP A 135 19.46 -12.14 -5.71
N ARG A 136 18.26 -11.65 -6.00
CA ARG A 136 18.04 -10.31 -6.56
C ARG A 136 18.32 -9.20 -5.55
N LEU A 137 17.94 -9.39 -4.29
CA LEU A 137 18.13 -8.43 -3.21
C LEU A 137 19.54 -8.53 -2.60
N GLY A 138 20.19 -9.69 -2.68
CA GLY A 138 21.51 -9.95 -2.11
C GLY A 138 21.52 -10.20 -0.60
N ARG A 139 20.39 -10.63 -0.03
CA ARG A 139 20.23 -10.93 1.41
C ARG A 139 19.11 -11.93 1.65
N ARG A 140 19.12 -12.60 2.80
CA ARG A 140 17.97 -13.38 3.27
C ARG A 140 16.80 -12.44 3.58
N ILE A 141 15.60 -12.89 3.24
CA ILE A 141 14.34 -12.21 3.58
C ILE A 141 13.65 -12.95 4.72
N ALA A 142 12.72 -12.29 5.40
CA ALA A 142 11.76 -12.96 6.27
C ALA A 142 10.40 -13.11 5.56
N LEU A 143 9.72 -14.23 5.82
CA LEU A 143 8.33 -14.40 5.39
C LEU A 143 7.39 -14.50 6.58
N GLU A 144 6.26 -13.82 6.47
CA GLU A 144 5.22 -13.77 7.49
C GLU A 144 4.14 -14.84 7.26
N ASN A 145 3.67 -15.46 8.35
CA ASN A 145 2.48 -16.29 8.35
C ASN A 145 1.20 -15.43 8.24
N PRO A 146 0.40 -15.56 7.17
CA PRO A 146 -0.82 -14.78 7.04
C PRO A 146 -1.94 -15.31 7.94
N SER A 147 -2.91 -14.45 8.26
CA SER A 147 -4.24 -14.90 8.67
C SER A 147 -4.97 -15.55 7.50
N THR A 148 -5.43 -16.81 7.67
CA THR A 148 -6.20 -17.51 6.63
C THR A 148 -7.60 -17.88 7.10
N TYR A 149 -8.59 -17.67 6.23
CA TYR A 149 -10.01 -17.98 6.50
C TYR A 149 -10.47 -19.23 5.78
N LEU A 150 -9.79 -19.56 4.68
CA LEU A 150 -10.12 -20.62 3.74
C LEU A 150 -8.99 -21.65 3.70
N GLU A 151 -9.34 -22.93 3.67
CA GLU A 151 -8.40 -24.02 3.37
C GLU A 151 -8.85 -24.76 2.11
N PHE A 152 -7.95 -24.97 1.16
CA PHE A 152 -8.23 -25.78 -0.03
C PHE A 152 -8.37 -27.25 0.34
N LYS A 153 -9.37 -27.95 -0.22
CA LYS A 153 -9.57 -29.40 0.03
C LYS A 153 -8.38 -30.27 -0.37
N HIS A 154 -7.63 -29.84 -1.38
CA HIS A 154 -6.47 -30.57 -1.89
C HIS A 154 -5.16 -30.20 -1.16
N SER A 155 -5.21 -29.37 -0.11
CA SER A 155 -4.08 -29.16 0.80
C SER A 155 -3.76 -30.47 1.53
N LYS A 156 -2.48 -30.84 1.55
CA LYS A 156 -1.99 -32.13 2.08
C LYS A 156 -1.05 -31.97 3.27
N MET A 157 -0.58 -30.75 3.49
CA MET A 157 0.37 -30.41 4.54
C MET A 157 -0.27 -29.39 5.50
N PRO A 158 -0.15 -29.56 6.81
CA PRO A 158 -0.50 -28.50 7.76
C PRO A 158 0.31 -27.22 7.50
N GLU A 159 -0.32 -26.07 7.70
CA GLU A 159 0.30 -24.76 7.43
C GLU A 159 1.66 -24.57 8.15
N ALA A 160 1.73 -24.89 9.44
CA ALA A 160 2.97 -24.75 10.21
C ALA A 160 4.10 -25.67 9.71
N GLU A 161 3.77 -26.88 9.25
CA GLU A 161 4.73 -27.79 8.64
C GLU A 161 5.20 -27.27 7.28
N PHE A 162 4.30 -26.68 6.49
CA PHE A 162 4.62 -26.02 5.22
C PHE A 162 5.59 -24.86 5.42
N ILE A 163 5.31 -23.97 6.37
CA ILE A 163 6.17 -22.84 6.72
C ILE A 163 7.54 -23.32 7.20
N ALA A 164 7.57 -24.37 8.04
CA ALA A 164 8.82 -24.95 8.54
C ALA A 164 9.67 -25.54 7.40
N ALA A 165 9.05 -26.32 6.50
CA ALA A 165 9.73 -26.88 5.33
C ALA A 165 10.26 -25.76 4.42
N MET A 166 9.42 -24.78 4.11
CA MET A 166 9.76 -23.62 3.29
C MET A 166 10.98 -22.87 3.84
N ALA A 167 10.95 -22.50 5.12
CA ALA A 167 12.02 -21.73 5.74
C ALA A 167 13.36 -22.48 5.73
N ASN A 168 13.32 -23.81 5.88
CA ASN A 168 14.51 -24.65 5.85
C ASN A 168 15.04 -24.88 4.42
N GLU A 169 14.17 -25.13 3.44
CA GLU A 169 14.57 -25.40 2.05
C GLU A 169 15.01 -24.14 1.30
N ALA A 170 14.37 -22.99 1.57
CA ALA A 170 14.71 -21.71 0.97
C ALA A 170 15.83 -20.95 1.71
N ASP A 171 16.20 -21.42 2.90
CA ASP A 171 17.09 -20.75 3.85
C ASP A 171 16.71 -19.28 4.07
N CYS A 172 15.46 -19.05 4.45
CA CYS A 172 14.93 -17.72 4.79
C CYS A 172 14.62 -17.60 6.29
N HIS A 173 14.34 -16.38 6.72
CA HIS A 173 13.87 -16.07 8.07
C HIS A 173 12.34 -16.07 8.14
N LEU A 174 11.81 -15.98 9.36
CA LEU A 174 10.39 -15.84 9.62
C LEU A 174 10.09 -14.53 10.35
N LEU A 175 9.01 -13.89 9.92
CA LEU A 175 8.25 -12.96 10.73
C LEU A 175 7.08 -13.78 11.29
N LEU A 176 6.93 -13.83 12.61
CA LEU A 176 5.82 -14.55 13.23
C LEU A 176 4.79 -13.54 13.73
N ASP A 177 3.71 -13.37 12.99
CA ASP A 177 2.55 -12.67 13.53
C ASP A 177 1.78 -13.62 14.46
N VAL A 178 1.79 -13.29 15.75
CA VAL A 178 1.16 -14.08 16.81
C VAL A 178 -0.36 -13.93 16.80
N ASN A 179 -0.86 -12.75 16.40
CA ASN A 179 -2.27 -12.54 16.16
C ASN A 179 -2.76 -13.42 15.01
N ASN A 180 -2.01 -13.48 13.90
CA ASN A 180 -2.33 -14.34 12.77
C ASN A 180 -2.36 -15.83 13.16
N VAL A 181 -1.47 -16.28 14.05
CA VAL A 181 -1.56 -17.63 14.62
C VAL A 181 -2.88 -17.84 15.34
N TYR A 182 -3.31 -16.89 16.19
CA TYR A 182 -4.57 -16.99 16.91
C TYR A 182 -5.78 -17.01 15.96
N VAL A 183 -5.82 -16.07 15.00
CA VAL A 183 -6.89 -15.95 13.99
C VAL A 183 -6.99 -17.23 13.15
N THR A 184 -5.87 -17.70 12.61
CA THR A 184 -5.81 -18.95 11.84
C THR A 184 -6.24 -20.14 12.69
N CYS A 185 -5.70 -20.30 13.90
CA CYS A 185 -6.08 -21.43 14.75
C CYS A 185 -7.55 -21.40 15.13
N PHE A 186 -8.11 -20.23 15.42
CA PHE A 186 -9.54 -20.08 15.64
C PHE A 186 -10.33 -20.49 14.39
N ASN A 187 -10.05 -19.86 13.25
CA ASN A 187 -10.82 -20.05 12.02
C ASN A 187 -10.73 -21.46 11.44
N HIS A 188 -9.63 -22.17 11.65
CA HIS A 188 -9.41 -23.54 11.18
C HIS A 188 -9.60 -24.61 12.26
N ARG A 189 -9.95 -24.21 13.49
CA ARG A 189 -10.14 -25.10 14.65
C ARG A 189 -8.87 -25.90 15.00
N LEU A 190 -7.71 -25.27 14.86
CA LEU A 190 -6.41 -25.88 15.13
C LEU A 190 -5.99 -25.67 16.58
N ASP A 191 -5.08 -26.51 17.05
CA ASP A 191 -4.39 -26.34 18.32
C ASP A 191 -3.23 -25.33 18.15
N PRO A 192 -3.28 -24.15 18.80
CA PRO A 192 -2.25 -23.13 18.66
C PRO A 192 -0.90 -23.54 19.27
N GLN A 193 -0.89 -24.41 20.28
CA GLN A 193 0.35 -24.97 20.81
C GLN A 193 1.00 -25.87 19.76
N ALA A 194 0.24 -26.80 19.18
CA ALA A 194 0.76 -27.71 18.14
C ALA A 194 1.26 -26.93 16.91
N TYR A 195 0.55 -25.87 16.51
CA TYR A 195 0.97 -24.98 15.43
C TYR A 195 2.33 -24.33 15.73
N LEU A 196 2.46 -23.64 16.87
CA LEU A 196 3.70 -22.97 17.26
C LEU A 196 4.85 -23.96 17.49
N ASP A 197 4.53 -25.18 17.90
CA ASP A 197 5.51 -26.22 18.18
C ASP A 197 6.20 -26.75 16.93
N ALA A 198 5.51 -26.72 15.79
CA ALA A 198 6.02 -27.14 14.49
C ALA A 198 6.91 -26.10 13.81
N LEU A 199 6.85 -24.83 14.22
CA LEU A 199 7.63 -23.75 13.61
C LEU A 199 9.10 -23.75 14.06
N PRO A 200 10.06 -23.42 13.16
CA PRO A 200 11.47 -23.25 13.51
C PRO A 200 11.69 -21.90 14.19
N LEU A 201 11.41 -21.81 15.50
CA LEU A 201 11.48 -20.55 16.26
C LEU A 201 12.89 -19.92 16.30
N ASP A 202 13.94 -20.70 16.04
CA ASP A 202 15.28 -20.17 15.84
C ASP A 202 15.37 -19.26 14.61
N ARG A 203 14.55 -19.47 13.57
CA ARG A 203 14.49 -18.63 12.35
C ARG A 203 13.61 -17.39 12.48
N VAL A 204 12.82 -17.25 13.56
CA VAL A 204 11.93 -16.10 13.79
C VAL A 204 12.73 -14.87 14.21
N ILE A 205 12.90 -13.91 13.30
CA ILE A 205 13.68 -12.68 13.58
C ILE A 205 12.81 -11.52 14.04
N GLN A 206 11.51 -11.57 13.73
CA GLN A 206 10.53 -10.55 14.06
C GLN A 206 9.21 -11.19 14.50
N MET A 207 8.47 -10.54 15.39
CA MET A 207 7.11 -10.87 15.76
C MET A 207 6.20 -9.64 15.68
N HIS A 208 4.99 -9.85 15.16
CA HIS A 208 3.91 -8.88 15.20
C HIS A 208 2.88 -9.26 16.26
N LEU A 209 2.27 -8.21 16.82
CA LEU A 209 1.21 -8.27 17.81
C LEU A 209 0.18 -7.20 17.48
N SER A 210 -1.06 -7.62 17.32
CA SER A 210 -2.16 -6.76 16.92
C SER A 210 -3.49 -7.24 17.54
N GLY A 211 -4.52 -6.40 17.45
CA GLY A 211 -5.90 -6.77 17.74
C GLY A 211 -6.66 -7.21 16.48
N HIS A 212 -7.84 -7.80 16.68
CA HIS A 212 -8.67 -8.33 15.60
C HIS A 212 -10.17 -8.22 15.88
N SER A 213 -10.98 -8.43 14.84
CA SER A 213 -12.44 -8.39 14.91
C SER A 213 -13.06 -9.79 15.03
N ASN A 214 -13.62 -10.12 16.21
CA ASN A 214 -14.37 -11.35 16.39
C ASN A 214 -15.82 -11.22 15.87
N LYS A 215 -16.19 -12.01 14.86
CA LYS A 215 -17.54 -12.04 14.26
C LYS A 215 -18.43 -13.14 14.84
N GLY A 216 -18.00 -13.78 15.93
CA GLY A 216 -18.68 -14.87 16.60
C GLY A 216 -18.24 -16.24 16.08
N ASN A 217 -18.53 -16.54 14.81
CA ASN A 217 -18.22 -17.84 14.21
C ASN A 217 -16.84 -17.91 13.51
N HIS A 218 -16.30 -16.75 13.16
CA HIS A 218 -14.96 -16.55 12.61
C HIS A 218 -14.38 -15.24 13.16
N ILE A 219 -13.06 -15.10 13.08
CA ILE A 219 -12.32 -13.89 13.42
C ILE A 219 -11.78 -13.32 12.11
N VAL A 220 -11.89 -12.01 11.94
CA VAL A 220 -11.28 -11.26 10.83
C VAL A 220 -10.11 -10.47 11.38
N ASP A 221 -8.99 -10.58 10.69
CA ASP A 221 -7.77 -9.89 11.02
C ASP A 221 -7.83 -8.43 10.58
N THR A 222 -8.03 -7.52 11.53
CA THR A 222 -8.31 -6.10 11.26
C THR A 222 -7.23 -5.15 11.74
N HIS A 223 -6.35 -5.58 12.66
CA HIS A 223 -5.24 -4.76 13.19
C HIS A 223 -5.70 -3.38 13.67
N ASP A 224 -6.88 -3.31 14.31
CA ASP A 224 -7.60 -2.06 14.55
C ASP A 224 -8.02 -1.86 16.02
N ASP A 225 -7.46 -2.66 16.93
CA ASP A 225 -7.72 -2.62 18.37
C ASP A 225 -6.54 -3.16 19.19
N HIS A 226 -6.66 -3.13 20.51
CA HIS A 226 -5.70 -3.64 21.47
C HIS A 226 -5.51 -5.15 21.34
N VAL A 227 -4.32 -5.62 21.72
CA VAL A 227 -3.98 -7.04 21.72
C VAL A 227 -4.70 -7.72 22.89
N ILE A 228 -5.42 -8.81 22.62
CA ILE A 228 -6.17 -9.56 23.63
C ILE A 228 -5.27 -10.48 24.47
N ASP A 229 -5.74 -10.87 25.65
CA ASP A 229 -4.99 -11.71 26.61
C ASP A 229 -4.56 -13.04 26.01
N GLU A 230 -5.37 -13.66 25.16
CA GLU A 230 -5.05 -14.92 24.48
C GLU A 230 -3.83 -14.77 23.57
N VAL A 231 -3.74 -13.69 22.80
CA VAL A 231 -2.59 -13.39 21.93
C VAL A 231 -1.35 -13.09 22.78
N TRP A 232 -1.50 -12.34 23.88
CA TRP A 232 -0.41 -12.14 24.84
C TRP A 232 0.13 -13.45 25.43
N ASN A 233 -0.75 -14.42 25.70
CA ASN A 233 -0.35 -15.73 26.21
C ASN A 233 0.40 -16.56 25.16
N LEU A 234 -0.01 -16.49 23.88
CA LEU A 234 0.73 -17.10 22.78
C LEU A 234 2.11 -16.45 22.60
N TYR A 235 2.19 -15.12 22.67
CA TYR A 235 3.45 -14.39 22.59
C TYR A 235 4.43 -14.82 23.69
N LYS A 236 3.97 -14.87 24.94
CA LYS A 236 4.77 -15.37 26.07
C LYS A 236 5.25 -16.79 25.84
N TYR A 237 4.39 -17.66 25.33
CA TYR A 237 4.75 -19.04 24.99
C TYR A 237 5.88 -19.11 23.95
N VAL A 238 5.78 -18.33 22.88
CA VAL A 238 6.83 -18.25 21.85
C VAL A 238 8.15 -17.76 22.45
N VAL A 239 8.14 -16.65 23.20
CA VAL A 239 9.34 -16.10 23.85
C VAL A 239 9.98 -17.12 24.80
N HIS A 240 9.15 -17.83 25.58
CA HIS A 240 9.63 -18.86 26.50
C HIS A 240 10.28 -20.03 25.75
N ARG A 241 9.62 -20.54 24.71
CA ARG A 241 10.08 -21.68 23.90
C ARG A 241 11.32 -21.34 23.07
N ALA A 242 11.39 -20.13 22.51
CA ALA A 242 12.56 -19.65 21.77
C ALA A 242 13.79 -19.43 22.67
N GLY A 243 13.60 -19.29 23.98
CA GLY A 243 14.68 -19.00 24.94
C GLY A 243 15.34 -17.63 24.75
N ARG A 244 14.71 -16.76 23.96
CA ARG A 244 15.12 -15.39 23.65
C ARG A 244 13.88 -14.56 23.31
N VAL A 245 14.05 -13.24 23.25
CA VAL A 245 13.01 -12.33 22.74
C VAL A 245 13.38 -11.97 21.29
N PRO A 246 12.69 -12.51 20.26
CA PRO A 246 12.76 -11.95 18.92
C PRO A 246 12.38 -10.47 18.88
N ASN A 247 12.72 -9.75 17.81
CA ASN A 247 12.32 -8.35 17.69
C ASN A 247 10.79 -8.26 17.62
N THR A 248 10.16 -7.51 18.51
CA THR A 248 8.70 -7.49 18.65
C THR A 248 8.17 -6.11 18.33
N MET A 249 7.06 -6.02 17.63
CA MET A 249 6.34 -4.76 17.48
C MET A 249 4.84 -4.89 17.67
N ILE A 250 4.22 -3.76 17.97
CA ILE A 250 2.78 -3.61 17.87
C ILE A 250 2.46 -3.14 16.45
N GLU A 251 1.58 -3.89 15.80
CA GLU A 251 1.01 -3.54 14.50
C GLU A 251 -0.42 -3.04 14.69
N TRP A 252 -0.71 -1.88 14.09
CA TRP A 252 -1.99 -1.22 14.15
C TRP A 252 -2.20 -0.45 12.85
N ASP A 253 -3.12 -0.92 12.00
CA ASP A 253 -3.26 -0.50 10.60
C ASP A 253 -4.53 0.25 10.28
N ASP A 254 -5.57 0.04 11.07
CA ASP A 254 -6.83 0.75 10.92
C ASP A 254 -7.25 1.37 12.26
N ARG A 255 -8.07 2.43 12.20
CA ARG A 255 -8.46 3.25 13.36
C ARG A 255 -7.24 3.65 14.21
N ILE A 256 -6.19 4.10 13.52
CA ILE A 256 -4.88 4.41 14.10
C ILE A 256 -5.03 5.29 15.35
N PRO A 257 -4.63 4.82 16.54
CA PRO A 257 -4.79 5.57 17.77
C PRO A 257 -3.70 6.64 17.91
N GLU A 258 -3.88 7.54 18.87
CA GLU A 258 -2.84 8.48 19.26
C GLU A 258 -1.56 7.77 19.72
N PHE A 259 -0.39 8.35 19.43
CA PHE A 259 0.91 7.72 19.68
C PHE A 259 1.10 7.21 21.14
N PRO A 260 0.67 7.94 22.20
CA PRO A 260 0.80 7.44 23.57
C PRO A 260 0.03 6.13 23.84
N VAL A 261 -1.09 5.88 23.16
CA VAL A 261 -1.85 4.62 23.28
C VAL A 261 -1.03 3.48 22.68
N LEU A 262 -0.49 3.68 21.48
CA LEU A 262 0.36 2.71 20.80
C LEU A 262 1.63 2.40 21.62
N SER A 263 2.26 3.43 22.21
CA SER A 263 3.43 3.26 23.09
C SER A 263 3.09 2.47 24.36
N ALA A 264 1.90 2.66 24.93
CA ALA A 264 1.46 1.90 26.11
C ALA A 264 1.24 0.42 25.78
N GLU A 265 0.74 0.11 24.58
CA GLU A 265 0.62 -1.27 24.10
C GLU A 265 1.99 -1.93 23.91
N LEU A 266 2.99 -1.18 23.41
CA LEU A 266 4.36 -1.65 23.30
C LEU A 266 4.99 -1.96 24.68
N ASP A 267 4.66 -1.17 25.71
CA ASP A 267 5.10 -1.44 27.08
C ASP A 267 4.52 -2.75 27.62
N LYS A 268 3.31 -3.14 27.22
CA LYS A 268 2.75 -4.46 27.53
C LYS A 268 3.57 -5.58 26.87
N ALA A 269 4.05 -5.40 25.64
CA ALA A 269 4.92 -6.38 25.00
C ALA A 269 6.25 -6.57 25.74
N ARG A 270 6.85 -5.47 26.23
CA ARG A 270 8.04 -5.49 27.08
C ARG A 270 7.80 -6.24 28.38
N GLU A 271 6.66 -6.01 29.01
CA GLU A 271 6.25 -6.67 30.26
C GLU A 271 5.96 -8.17 30.05
N ALA A 272 5.25 -8.51 28.97
CA ALA A 272 4.94 -9.88 28.62
C ALA A 272 6.21 -10.70 28.34
N ALA A 273 7.18 -10.13 27.62
CA ALA A 273 8.47 -10.78 27.37
C ALA A 273 9.25 -11.06 28.66
N ARG A 274 9.24 -10.12 29.62
CA ARG A 274 9.86 -10.32 30.96
C ARG A 274 9.18 -11.44 31.75
N HIS A 275 7.88 -11.64 31.54
CA HIS A 275 7.07 -12.67 32.19
C HIS A 275 6.74 -13.85 31.28
N ALA A 276 7.61 -14.14 30.30
CA ALA A 276 7.35 -15.17 29.30
C ALA A 276 7.11 -16.57 29.88
N ALA A 277 7.64 -16.88 31.07
CA ALA A 277 7.37 -18.17 31.74
C ALA A 277 5.96 -18.31 32.35
N ALA A 278 5.17 -17.24 32.37
CA ALA A 278 3.83 -17.19 32.98
C ALA A 278 2.74 -16.94 31.92
N PHE A 279 2.34 -18.00 31.23
CA PHE A 279 1.29 -18.01 30.21
C PHE A 279 0.19 -19.03 30.53
N ALA A 280 -1.01 -18.79 30.00
CA ALA A 280 -2.09 -19.75 29.93
C ALA A 280 -2.60 -19.83 28.48
N LEU A 281 -2.32 -20.94 27.80
CA LEU A 281 -2.65 -21.07 26.37
C LEU A 281 -4.17 -21.13 26.15
N PRO A 282 -4.69 -20.48 25.09
CA PRO A 282 -6.11 -20.53 24.77
C PRO A 282 -6.53 -21.93 24.33
N GLN A 283 -7.73 -22.34 24.76
CA GLN A 283 -8.34 -23.61 24.35
C GLN A 283 -9.27 -23.38 23.16
N ILE A 284 -8.72 -23.52 21.95
CA ILE A 284 -9.44 -23.26 20.68
C ILE A 284 -9.97 -24.56 20.05
N ALA A 285 -9.27 -25.68 20.23
CA ALA A 285 -9.54 -26.91 19.49
C ALA A 285 -10.88 -27.58 19.85
N HIS A 286 -11.67 -27.90 18.83
CA HIS A 286 -12.85 -28.78 18.90
C HIS A 286 -12.90 -29.67 17.64
N ASP A 287 -12.72 -30.98 17.86
CA ASP A 287 -12.78 -32.13 16.93
C ASP A 287 -12.00 -32.02 15.59
N GLU A 288 -11.09 -32.97 15.39
CA GLU A 288 -10.32 -33.15 14.15
C GLU A 288 -11.26 -33.43 12.96
N SER A 289 -11.31 -32.52 11.99
CA SER A 289 -11.87 -32.84 10.67
C SER A 289 -10.82 -33.57 9.82
N VAL A 290 -10.60 -34.87 10.09
CA VAL A 290 -9.82 -35.72 9.19
C VAL A 290 -10.69 -36.03 7.98
N VAL A 291 -10.57 -35.22 6.92
CA VAL A 291 -11.21 -35.47 5.62
C VAL A 291 -10.11 -35.84 4.61
N PRO A 292 -10.25 -36.96 3.87
CA PRO A 292 -9.23 -37.46 2.96
C PRO A 292 -8.85 -36.44 1.89
N VAL A 293 -7.59 -36.51 1.46
CA VAL A 293 -7.06 -35.78 0.32
C VAL A 293 -7.82 -36.17 -0.95
N GLU A 294 -8.53 -35.22 -1.55
CA GLU A 294 -9.16 -35.35 -2.88
C GLU A 294 -8.09 -35.24 -4.00
N GLU A 295 -8.50 -35.37 -5.27
CA GLU A 295 -7.60 -35.33 -6.44
C GLU A 295 -6.66 -34.10 -6.45
N SER A 296 -5.46 -34.29 -7.01
CA SER A 296 -4.47 -33.22 -7.14
C SER A 296 -4.94 -32.16 -8.13
N VAL A 297 -5.06 -30.92 -7.67
CA VAL A 297 -5.35 -29.74 -8.53
C VAL A 297 -4.04 -29.00 -8.80
N PRO A 298 -3.69 -28.69 -10.06
CA PRO A 298 -2.51 -27.88 -10.36
C PRO A 298 -2.57 -26.49 -9.70
N LEU A 299 -1.44 -25.98 -9.22
CA LEU A 299 -1.38 -24.71 -8.49
C LEU A 299 -1.99 -23.54 -9.29
N LEU A 300 -1.64 -23.41 -10.58
CA LEU A 300 -2.19 -22.35 -11.44
C LEU A 300 -3.72 -22.46 -11.58
N THR A 301 -4.26 -23.67 -11.62
CA THR A 301 -5.72 -23.90 -11.69
C THR A 301 -6.40 -23.47 -10.40
N ALA A 302 -5.84 -23.83 -9.24
CA ALA A 302 -6.37 -23.41 -7.94
C ALA A 302 -6.36 -21.88 -7.78
N GLN A 303 -5.25 -21.23 -8.13
CA GLN A 303 -5.13 -19.76 -8.08
C GLN A 303 -6.09 -19.07 -9.06
N THR A 304 -6.18 -19.55 -10.31
CA THR A 304 -7.09 -18.96 -11.30
C THR A 304 -8.55 -19.06 -10.85
N HIS A 305 -8.97 -20.21 -10.33
CA HIS A 305 -10.34 -20.43 -9.85
C HIS A 305 -10.66 -19.52 -8.66
N MET A 306 -9.76 -19.45 -7.66
CA MET A 306 -9.96 -18.57 -6.51
C MET A 306 -9.98 -17.09 -6.92
N GLN A 307 -9.09 -16.65 -7.81
CA GLN A 307 -9.08 -15.27 -8.29
C GLN A 307 -10.39 -14.92 -9.00
N GLN A 308 -10.92 -15.80 -9.85
CA GLN A 308 -12.21 -15.58 -10.50
C GLN A 308 -13.34 -15.50 -9.47
N ALA A 309 -13.34 -16.38 -8.46
CA ALA A 309 -14.32 -16.35 -7.39
C ALA A 309 -14.28 -15.05 -6.58
N VAL A 310 -13.09 -14.54 -6.25
CA VAL A 310 -12.91 -13.27 -5.52
C VAL A 310 -13.30 -12.07 -6.38
N THR A 311 -12.75 -11.96 -7.59
CA THR A 311 -12.90 -10.76 -8.43
C THR A 311 -14.28 -10.63 -9.09
N LEU A 312 -14.92 -11.76 -9.42
CA LEU A 312 -16.25 -11.76 -10.06
C LEU A 312 -17.39 -11.89 -9.05
N GLY A 313 -17.13 -12.43 -7.85
CA GLY A 313 -18.15 -12.72 -6.84
C GLY A 313 -19.29 -13.54 -7.42
N ASP A 314 -20.53 -13.11 -7.20
CA ASP A 314 -21.77 -13.78 -7.67
C ASP A 314 -21.87 -13.95 -9.20
N ARG A 315 -21.02 -13.27 -9.98
CA ARG A 315 -20.97 -13.44 -11.45
C ARG A 315 -20.16 -14.67 -11.88
N PHE A 316 -19.54 -15.38 -10.94
CA PHE A 316 -18.79 -16.61 -11.19
C PHE A 316 -19.39 -17.75 -10.38
N ASP A 317 -19.74 -18.83 -11.07
CA ASP A 317 -20.25 -20.05 -10.44
C ASP A 317 -19.10 -20.82 -9.77
N SER A 318 -18.69 -20.34 -8.59
CA SER A 318 -17.50 -20.84 -7.89
C SER A 318 -17.71 -22.20 -7.23
N VAL A 319 -18.96 -22.55 -6.93
CA VAL A 319 -19.38 -23.73 -6.13
C VAL A 319 -18.42 -24.01 -4.95
N PRO A 320 -18.34 -23.10 -3.95
CA PRO A 320 -17.35 -23.12 -2.86
C PRO A 320 -17.16 -24.49 -2.19
N GLU A 321 -18.25 -25.22 -2.01
CA GLU A 321 -18.30 -26.54 -1.38
C GLU A 321 -17.49 -27.62 -2.12
N GLN A 322 -17.15 -27.40 -3.39
CA GLN A 322 -16.37 -28.35 -4.18
C GLN A 322 -14.86 -28.25 -3.90
N TRP A 323 -14.33 -27.09 -3.54
CA TRP A 323 -12.88 -26.86 -3.49
C TRP A 323 -12.37 -26.27 -2.16
N ILE A 324 -13.26 -25.80 -1.29
CA ILE A 324 -12.94 -25.30 0.06
C ILE A 324 -13.32 -26.34 1.10
N ARG A 325 -12.46 -26.54 2.10
CA ARG A 325 -12.73 -27.42 3.24
C ARG A 325 -13.81 -26.82 4.12
N ALA A 326 -14.90 -27.56 4.32
CA ALA A 326 -15.96 -27.16 5.24
C ALA A 326 -15.49 -27.22 6.69
N LYS A 327 -15.95 -26.28 7.50
CA LYS A 327 -15.60 -26.18 8.92
C LYS A 327 -16.86 -26.06 9.76
N ASN A 328 -16.79 -26.53 11.00
CA ASN A 328 -17.92 -26.39 11.92
C ASN A 328 -18.23 -24.90 12.15
N ALA A 329 -19.48 -24.51 11.92
CA ALA A 329 -20.00 -23.14 12.03
C ALA A 329 -19.32 -22.10 11.12
N PHE A 330 -18.55 -22.50 10.09
CA PHE A 330 -17.97 -21.59 9.11
C PHE A 330 -17.95 -22.23 7.72
N ALA A 331 -19.04 -22.06 6.98
CA ALA A 331 -19.29 -22.77 5.73
C ALA A 331 -18.36 -22.29 4.59
N PRO A 332 -18.08 -23.13 3.57
CA PRO A 332 -17.26 -22.76 2.42
C PRO A 332 -17.58 -21.40 1.77
N HIS A 333 -18.86 -21.10 1.52
CA HIS A 333 -19.27 -19.82 0.94
C HIS A 333 -19.06 -18.63 1.89
N GLU A 334 -19.18 -18.82 3.20
CA GLU A 334 -18.88 -17.79 4.21
C GLU A 334 -17.37 -17.52 4.26
N GLN A 335 -16.53 -18.57 4.21
CA GLN A 335 -15.08 -18.46 4.14
C GLN A 335 -14.63 -17.66 2.90
N LEU A 336 -15.18 -17.98 1.73
CA LEU A 336 -14.89 -17.24 0.49
C LEU A 336 -15.39 -15.79 0.54
N SER A 337 -16.53 -15.54 1.18
CA SER A 337 -17.13 -14.20 1.30
C SER A 337 -16.23 -13.21 2.03
N VAL A 338 -15.38 -13.68 2.96
CA VAL A 338 -14.39 -12.82 3.63
C VAL A 338 -13.46 -12.17 2.60
N TYR A 339 -12.89 -12.96 1.68
CA TYR A 339 -12.00 -12.47 0.62
C TYR A 339 -12.74 -11.64 -0.44
N ILE A 340 -13.95 -12.05 -0.84
CA ILE A 340 -14.77 -11.26 -1.79
C ILE A 340 -15.05 -9.86 -1.24
N ASN A 341 -15.42 -9.78 0.04
CA ASN A 341 -15.74 -8.52 0.69
C ASN A 341 -14.48 -7.68 0.89
N ALA A 342 -13.39 -8.27 1.40
CA ALA A 342 -12.11 -7.57 1.59
C ALA A 342 -11.60 -6.95 0.28
N TYR A 343 -11.58 -7.72 -0.81
CA TYR A 343 -11.25 -7.23 -2.16
C TYR A 343 -12.09 -6.01 -2.55
N ARG A 344 -13.41 -6.10 -2.39
CA ARG A 344 -14.35 -5.05 -2.82
C ARG A 344 -14.26 -3.78 -1.99
N TYR A 345 -14.24 -3.90 -0.66
CA TYR A 345 -14.13 -2.73 0.22
C TYR A 345 -12.78 -2.04 0.08
N ARG A 346 -11.67 -2.80 -0.02
CA ARG A 346 -10.35 -2.21 -0.22
C ARG A 346 -10.26 -1.39 -1.51
N LEU A 347 -10.84 -1.86 -2.61
CA LEU A 347 -10.92 -1.10 -3.85
C LEU A 347 -11.90 0.08 -3.79
N TYR A 348 -12.94 -0.01 -2.97
CA TYR A 348 -13.84 1.13 -2.72
C TYR A 348 -13.10 2.22 -1.96
N ASP A 349 -12.50 1.88 -0.81
CA ASP A 349 -11.90 2.85 0.12
C ASP A 349 -10.74 3.60 -0.53
N VAL A 350 -9.84 2.88 -1.23
CA VAL A 350 -8.69 3.50 -1.93
C VAL A 350 -9.12 4.53 -2.99
N VAL A 351 -10.28 4.33 -3.62
CA VAL A 351 -10.81 5.28 -4.59
C VAL A 351 -11.52 6.39 -3.84
N ALA A 352 -12.42 6.07 -2.91
CA ALA A 352 -13.23 7.03 -2.19
C ALA A 352 -12.40 8.12 -1.49
N ASP A 353 -11.27 7.74 -0.89
CA ASP A 353 -10.35 8.64 -0.19
C ASP A 353 -9.75 9.73 -1.11
N ASP A 354 -9.60 9.46 -2.41
CA ASP A 354 -9.03 10.40 -3.39
C ASP A 354 -10.07 11.39 -3.97
N TYR A 355 -11.37 11.17 -3.76
CA TYR A 355 -12.45 11.94 -4.42
C TYR A 355 -13.50 12.56 -3.48
N PRO A 356 -13.10 13.25 -2.38
CA PRO A 356 -14.04 13.81 -1.42
C PRO A 356 -14.94 14.92 -2.00
N VAL A 357 -14.45 15.70 -2.96
CA VAL A 357 -15.24 16.81 -3.55
C VAL A 357 -16.25 16.27 -4.57
N LEU A 358 -15.88 15.25 -5.35
CA LEU A 358 -16.81 14.55 -6.23
C LEU A 358 -17.91 13.85 -5.41
N GLN A 359 -17.57 13.25 -4.27
CA GLN A 359 -18.55 12.70 -3.34
C GLN A 359 -19.54 13.78 -2.88
N HIS A 360 -19.03 14.94 -2.48
CA HIS A 360 -19.88 16.08 -2.09
C HIS A 360 -20.81 16.50 -3.24
N TYR A 361 -20.32 16.59 -4.47
CA TYR A 361 -21.11 16.97 -5.65
C TYR A 361 -22.20 15.93 -5.99
N LEU A 362 -21.86 14.65 -6.00
CA LEU A 362 -22.78 13.57 -6.37
C LEU A 362 -23.75 13.19 -5.25
N THR A 363 -23.51 13.63 -4.01
CA THR A 363 -24.11 13.11 -2.76
C THR A 363 -23.63 11.69 -2.43
N ASP A 364 -23.60 11.35 -1.14
CA ASP A 364 -23.12 10.05 -0.65
C ASP A 364 -23.74 8.86 -1.39
N LYS A 365 -25.05 8.91 -1.65
CA LYS A 365 -25.74 7.81 -2.32
C LYS A 365 -25.25 7.61 -3.75
N LYS A 366 -25.25 8.65 -4.59
CA LYS A 366 -24.87 8.47 -6.00
C LYS A 366 -23.37 8.20 -6.14
N PHE A 367 -22.56 8.82 -5.29
CA PHE A 367 -21.13 8.52 -5.23
C PHE A 367 -20.89 7.06 -4.87
N SER A 368 -21.54 6.55 -3.82
CA SER A 368 -21.44 5.14 -3.45
C SER A 368 -21.94 4.20 -4.55
N ASP A 369 -23.04 4.53 -5.23
CA ASP A 369 -23.54 3.75 -6.37
C ASP A 369 -22.50 3.73 -7.51
N LEU A 370 -21.86 4.87 -7.82
CA LEU A 370 -20.80 4.99 -8.83
C LEU A 370 -19.56 4.17 -8.47
N MET A 371 -19.09 4.25 -7.22
CA MET A 371 -17.94 3.49 -6.75
C MET A 371 -18.18 1.98 -6.81
N TRP A 372 -19.36 1.52 -6.38
CA TRP A 372 -19.70 0.10 -6.46
C TRP A 372 -19.84 -0.41 -7.90
N ALA A 373 -20.34 0.42 -8.82
CA ALA A 373 -20.33 0.11 -10.24
C ALA A 373 -18.89 0.02 -10.79
N PHE A 374 -18.03 0.98 -10.43
CA PHE A 374 -16.62 1.02 -10.83
C PHE A 374 -15.85 -0.22 -10.36
N VAL A 375 -15.92 -0.56 -9.06
CA VAL A 375 -15.32 -1.77 -8.47
C VAL A 375 -15.91 -3.05 -9.09
N GLY A 376 -17.17 -3.01 -9.52
CA GLY A 376 -17.84 -4.10 -10.20
C GLY A 376 -17.35 -4.33 -11.63
N GLU A 377 -16.89 -3.31 -12.36
CA GLU A 377 -16.61 -3.41 -13.80
C GLU A 377 -15.12 -3.31 -14.14
N VAL A 378 -14.34 -2.63 -13.32
CA VAL A 378 -12.92 -2.37 -13.57
C VAL A 378 -12.06 -3.24 -12.68
N LEU A 379 -11.06 -3.89 -13.29
CA LEU A 379 -10.11 -4.73 -12.59
C LEU A 379 -8.76 -4.00 -12.39
N PRO A 380 -8.17 -4.06 -11.19
CA PRO A 380 -6.77 -3.72 -10.95
C PRO A 380 -5.81 -4.67 -11.69
N ASP A 381 -4.71 -4.11 -12.18
CA ASP A 381 -3.69 -4.78 -13.03
C ASP A 381 -2.26 -4.33 -12.68
N HIS A 382 -2.08 -3.73 -11.50
CA HIS A 382 -0.80 -3.20 -11.04
C HIS A 382 -0.53 -3.60 -9.59
N PHE A 383 0.74 -3.56 -9.13
CA PHE A 383 1.07 -3.87 -7.72
C PHE A 383 0.70 -2.72 -6.77
N ASN A 384 0.93 -1.48 -7.19
CA ASN A 384 0.49 -0.28 -6.48
C ASN A 384 -1.02 -0.08 -6.68
N ILE A 385 -1.79 -0.23 -5.60
CA ILE A 385 -3.26 -0.11 -5.58
C ILE A 385 -3.74 1.31 -5.90
N GLY A 386 -2.97 2.36 -5.58
CA GLY A 386 -3.32 3.75 -5.88
C GLY A 386 -3.49 4.00 -7.39
N ARG A 387 -2.88 3.16 -8.24
CA ARG A 387 -3.10 3.23 -9.71
C ARG A 387 -4.51 2.83 -10.13
N PHE A 388 -5.27 2.15 -9.27
CA PHE A 388 -6.66 1.77 -9.55
C PHE A 388 -7.56 2.99 -9.69
N ALA A 389 -7.41 3.99 -8.80
CA ALA A 389 -8.17 5.25 -8.83
C ALA A 389 -8.02 5.99 -10.18
N LEU A 390 -6.86 5.88 -10.83
CA LEU A 390 -6.56 6.53 -12.11
C LEU A 390 -7.42 6.06 -13.29
N LYS A 391 -8.16 4.95 -13.11
CA LYS A 391 -9.11 4.44 -14.11
C LYS A 391 -10.50 5.08 -13.98
N LEU A 392 -10.80 5.75 -12.86
CA LEU A 392 -12.10 6.37 -12.61
C LEU A 392 -12.46 7.46 -13.65
N PRO A 393 -11.56 8.37 -14.08
CA PRO A 393 -11.90 9.39 -15.07
C PRO A 393 -12.37 8.86 -16.43
N ALA A 394 -11.93 7.66 -16.82
CA ALA A 394 -12.41 7.01 -18.04
C ALA A 394 -13.76 6.31 -17.81
N PHE A 395 -13.95 5.70 -16.63
CA PHE A 395 -15.20 5.04 -16.26
C PHE A 395 -16.36 6.02 -16.09
N ILE A 396 -16.13 7.16 -15.43
CA ILE A 396 -17.17 8.14 -15.13
C ILE A 396 -17.83 8.71 -16.39
N GLN A 397 -17.08 8.81 -17.51
CA GLN A 397 -17.62 9.23 -18.81
C GLN A 397 -18.69 8.29 -19.35
N GLN A 398 -18.62 7.00 -19.01
CA GLN A 398 -19.60 6.00 -19.40
C GLN A 398 -20.74 5.92 -18.38
N ALA A 399 -20.43 6.06 -17.09
CA ALA A 399 -21.39 5.96 -16.00
C ALA A 399 -22.31 7.19 -15.90
N LEU A 400 -21.79 8.39 -16.22
CA LEU A 400 -22.49 9.68 -16.10
C LEU A 400 -22.38 10.51 -17.40
N PRO A 401 -22.80 9.99 -18.57
CA PRO A 401 -22.47 10.57 -19.88
C PRO A 401 -22.90 12.04 -20.08
N ASP A 402 -23.94 12.48 -19.37
CA ASP A 402 -24.51 13.83 -19.48
C ASP A 402 -24.02 14.80 -18.38
N ASP A 403 -23.11 14.37 -17.48
CA ASP A 403 -22.62 15.19 -16.35
C ASP A 403 -21.18 15.66 -16.56
N ALA A 404 -21.02 16.64 -17.46
CA ALA A 404 -19.72 17.24 -17.77
C ALA A 404 -19.00 17.81 -16.53
N PHE A 405 -19.75 18.23 -15.50
CA PHE A 405 -19.17 18.77 -14.26
C PHE A 405 -18.59 17.69 -13.38
N ALA A 406 -19.28 16.56 -13.22
CA ALA A 406 -18.69 15.39 -12.58
C ALA A 406 -17.39 14.95 -13.27
N HIS A 407 -17.35 14.96 -14.61
CA HIS A 407 -16.17 14.57 -15.37
C HIS A 407 -14.97 15.50 -15.10
N ALA A 408 -15.18 16.81 -15.22
CA ALA A 408 -14.15 17.82 -14.99
C ALA A 408 -13.65 17.80 -13.54
N LEU A 409 -14.57 17.63 -12.58
CA LEU A 409 -14.22 17.55 -11.16
C LEU A 409 -13.40 16.30 -10.85
N CYS A 410 -13.83 15.13 -11.35
CA CYS A 410 -13.09 13.87 -11.22
C CYS A 410 -11.67 13.98 -11.82
N GLN A 411 -11.52 14.62 -12.98
CA GLN A 411 -10.20 14.86 -13.58
C GLN A 411 -9.33 15.77 -12.70
N LEU A 412 -9.88 16.85 -12.14
CA LEU A 412 -9.15 17.74 -11.25
C LEU A 412 -8.70 17.04 -9.98
N GLU A 413 -9.58 16.29 -9.31
CA GLU A 413 -9.24 15.55 -8.08
C GLU A 413 -8.18 14.49 -8.35
N THR A 414 -8.30 13.76 -9.46
CA THR A 414 -7.28 12.78 -9.89
C THR A 414 -5.90 13.45 -10.01
N ALA A 415 -5.84 14.61 -10.67
CA ALA A 415 -4.59 15.34 -10.81
C ALA A 415 -4.04 15.80 -9.45
N VAL A 416 -4.90 16.28 -8.55
CA VAL A 416 -4.50 16.71 -7.20
C VAL A 416 -3.93 15.54 -6.39
N ALA A 417 -4.61 14.39 -6.38
CA ALA A 417 -4.17 13.19 -5.66
C ALA A 417 -2.80 12.71 -6.18
N GLN A 418 -2.63 12.69 -7.52
CA GLN A 418 -1.39 12.27 -8.17
C GLN A 418 -0.20 13.20 -7.95
N MET A 419 -0.37 14.49 -7.60
CA MET A 419 0.77 15.42 -7.49
C MET A 419 1.72 15.08 -6.33
N THR A 420 1.34 14.17 -5.43
CA THR A 420 2.15 13.77 -4.27
C THR A 420 3.32 12.85 -4.63
N ASP A 421 3.20 12.07 -5.71
CA ASP A 421 4.14 11.01 -6.09
C ASP A 421 5.31 11.45 -6.99
N PRO A 422 5.13 12.31 -8.02
CA PRO A 422 6.18 12.61 -8.99
C PRO A 422 7.48 13.09 -8.37
N THR A 423 8.60 12.75 -9.04
CA THR A 423 9.96 13.14 -8.65
C THR A 423 10.06 14.62 -8.36
N GLU A 424 10.71 14.97 -7.25
CA GLU A 424 11.05 16.37 -6.98
C GLU A 424 12.12 16.84 -7.99
N THR A 425 11.76 17.77 -8.86
CA THR A 425 12.69 18.37 -9.81
C THR A 425 13.11 19.77 -9.38
N GLN A 426 14.34 20.19 -9.70
CA GLN A 426 14.78 21.54 -9.35
C GLN A 426 14.02 22.58 -10.19
N PRO A 427 13.47 23.63 -9.56
CA PRO A 427 12.89 24.75 -10.30
C PRO A 427 14.00 25.58 -10.95
N LEU A 428 13.66 26.23 -12.05
CA LEU A 428 14.50 27.25 -12.69
C LEU A 428 14.85 28.34 -11.68
N ASP A 429 16.14 28.63 -11.52
CA ASP A 429 16.63 29.63 -10.56
C ASP A 429 17.40 30.79 -11.24
N GLU A 430 17.87 31.74 -10.44
CA GLU A 430 18.63 32.89 -10.95
C GLU A 430 19.97 32.49 -11.56
N VAL A 431 20.57 31.39 -11.11
CA VAL A 431 21.87 30.90 -11.60
C VAL A 431 21.72 30.33 -13.01
N ASP A 432 20.62 29.65 -13.29
CA ASP A 432 20.32 29.11 -14.63
C ASP A 432 20.24 30.19 -15.72
N ILE A 433 19.82 31.41 -15.36
CA ILE A 433 19.67 32.54 -16.28
C ILE A 433 20.82 33.54 -16.19
N GLN A 434 21.74 33.36 -15.23
CA GLN A 434 22.84 34.30 -15.00
C GLN A 434 23.83 34.28 -16.17
N GLY A 435 24.09 35.46 -16.74
CA GLY A 435 25.06 35.62 -17.83
C GLY A 435 24.49 35.39 -19.24
N LEU A 436 23.21 35.06 -19.37
CA LEU A 436 22.52 35.06 -20.67
C LEU A 436 22.37 36.50 -21.20
N THR A 437 22.66 36.68 -22.49
CA THR A 437 22.27 37.89 -23.23
C THR A 437 20.80 37.82 -23.63
N ALA A 438 20.22 38.95 -24.06
CA ALA A 438 18.85 38.98 -24.56
C ALA A 438 18.63 37.98 -25.72
N GLU A 439 19.60 37.84 -26.63
CA GLU A 439 19.51 36.89 -27.75
C GLU A 439 19.54 35.44 -27.24
N THR A 440 20.49 35.09 -26.37
CA THR A 440 20.60 33.72 -25.84
C THR A 440 19.45 33.35 -24.90
N LEU A 441 18.79 34.32 -24.27
CA LEU A 441 17.59 34.09 -23.47
C LEU A 441 16.42 33.67 -24.35
N LEU A 442 16.28 34.24 -25.54
CA LEU A 442 15.23 33.86 -26.49
C LEU A 442 15.44 32.44 -27.05
N ASP A 443 16.68 31.95 -27.09
CA ASP A 443 16.99 30.58 -27.52
C ASP A 443 16.76 29.53 -26.41
N LEU A 444 16.49 29.95 -25.17
CA LEU A 444 16.31 29.03 -24.05
C LEU A 444 15.02 28.20 -24.22
N ILE A 445 15.13 26.89 -24.02
CA ILE A 445 13.99 25.97 -23.93
C ILE A 445 13.75 25.66 -22.46
N LEU A 446 12.50 25.82 -22.03
CA LEU A 446 12.09 25.58 -20.65
C LEU A 446 11.15 24.38 -20.59
N TYR A 447 11.27 23.63 -19.51
CA TYR A 447 10.54 22.38 -19.33
C TYR A 447 9.59 22.48 -18.12
N PRO A 448 8.49 21.71 -18.11
CA PRO A 448 7.69 21.58 -16.90
C PRO A 448 8.49 20.81 -15.85
N ARG A 449 8.25 21.13 -14.58
CA ARG A 449 8.64 20.23 -13.48
C ARG A 449 7.81 18.93 -13.55
N GLN A 450 8.33 17.83 -13.01
CA GLN A 450 7.59 16.55 -13.05
C GLN A 450 6.30 16.58 -12.22
N ALA A 451 6.31 17.29 -11.09
CA ALA A 451 5.12 17.49 -10.25
C ALA A 451 4.31 18.72 -10.71
N LEU A 452 3.99 18.80 -12.00
CA LEU A 452 3.18 19.86 -12.59
C LEU A 452 2.32 19.32 -13.74
N ALA A 453 1.04 19.67 -13.73
CA ALA A 453 0.11 19.47 -14.83
C ALA A 453 -0.57 20.79 -15.21
N LEU A 454 -0.64 21.06 -16.51
CA LEU A 454 -1.52 22.09 -17.06
C LEU A 454 -2.86 21.46 -17.39
N MET A 455 -3.95 22.08 -16.94
CA MET A 455 -5.30 21.58 -17.15
C MET A 455 -6.21 22.68 -17.68
N GLN A 456 -7.11 22.31 -18.58
CA GLN A 456 -8.14 23.19 -19.13
C GLN A 456 -9.50 22.53 -18.97
N PHE A 457 -10.48 23.31 -18.52
CA PHE A 457 -11.87 22.88 -18.35
C PHE A 457 -12.82 23.94 -18.92
N ASP A 458 -13.99 23.51 -19.37
CA ASP A 458 -15.08 24.41 -19.80
C ASP A 458 -15.94 24.90 -18.61
N GLN A 459 -15.58 24.49 -17.39
CA GLN A 459 -16.33 24.72 -16.17
C GLN A 459 -15.39 25.08 -15.00
N GLN A 460 -15.86 25.90 -14.07
CA GLN A 460 -15.11 26.41 -12.93
C GLN A 460 -15.08 25.39 -11.77
N VAL A 461 -14.48 24.24 -12.02
CA VAL A 461 -14.36 23.16 -11.04
C VAL A 461 -13.42 23.51 -9.88
N ASN A 462 -12.44 24.42 -10.08
CA ASN A 462 -11.55 24.85 -9.01
C ASN A 462 -12.26 25.67 -7.92
N ALA A 463 -13.13 26.59 -8.32
CA ALA A 463 -13.91 27.39 -7.36
C ALA A 463 -14.84 26.51 -6.53
N TYR A 464 -15.46 25.52 -7.17
CA TYR A 464 -16.28 24.51 -6.47
C TYR A 464 -15.42 23.68 -5.51
N TYR A 465 -14.28 23.16 -5.98
CA TYR A 465 -13.34 22.41 -5.16
C TYR A 465 -12.93 23.20 -3.92
N GLN A 466 -12.50 24.45 -4.10
CA GLN A 466 -12.05 25.30 -3.00
C GLN A 466 -13.18 25.57 -1.99
N ALA A 467 -14.38 25.89 -2.46
CA ALA A 467 -15.54 26.10 -1.58
C ALA A 467 -15.87 24.86 -0.74
N VAL A 468 -15.82 23.65 -1.31
CA VAL A 468 -16.04 22.41 -0.54
C VAL A 468 -14.96 22.21 0.51
N MET A 469 -13.68 22.39 0.15
CA MET A 469 -12.56 22.23 1.09
C MET A 469 -12.60 23.27 2.23
N ASP A 470 -13.11 24.46 1.97
CA ASP A 470 -13.27 25.52 2.98
C ASP A 470 -14.57 25.37 3.81
N GLY A 471 -15.41 24.38 3.50
CA GLY A 471 -16.70 24.16 4.17
C GLY A 471 -17.77 25.19 3.80
N GLU A 472 -17.62 25.83 2.65
CA GLU A 472 -18.52 26.85 2.11
C GLU A 472 -19.58 26.25 1.17
N VAL A 473 -20.57 27.08 0.80
CA VAL A 473 -21.60 26.67 -0.17
C VAL A 473 -21.00 26.65 -1.57
N ALA A 474 -20.78 25.45 -2.10
CA ALA A 474 -20.26 25.25 -3.45
C ALA A 474 -21.39 25.18 -4.50
N VAL A 475 -21.29 25.97 -5.57
CA VAL A 475 -22.24 25.99 -6.69
C VAL A 475 -21.48 25.75 -8.01
N PRO A 476 -21.90 24.80 -8.86
CA PRO A 476 -21.29 24.61 -10.17
C PRO A 476 -21.44 25.85 -11.05
N VAL A 477 -20.33 26.28 -11.68
CA VAL A 477 -20.30 27.45 -12.57
C VAL A 477 -19.73 27.03 -13.94
N GLY A 478 -20.45 27.38 -15.01
CA GLY A 478 -20.09 27.06 -16.39
C GLY A 478 -19.25 28.13 -17.07
N GLU A 479 -18.06 28.41 -16.51
CA GLU A 479 -17.08 29.31 -17.12
C GLU A 479 -15.77 28.55 -17.39
N ALA A 480 -15.04 28.94 -18.44
CA ALA A 480 -13.78 28.30 -18.79
C ALA A 480 -12.71 28.54 -17.72
N LEU A 481 -11.90 27.52 -17.46
CA LEU A 481 -10.90 27.47 -16.42
C LEU A 481 -9.59 26.93 -16.99
N TYR A 482 -8.49 27.64 -16.71
CA TYR A 482 -7.14 27.22 -17.03
C TYR A 482 -6.33 27.15 -15.74
N LEU A 483 -5.68 26.01 -15.49
CA LEU A 483 -4.98 25.73 -14.24
C LEU A 483 -3.56 25.24 -14.49
N ALA A 484 -2.66 25.64 -13.60
CA ALA A 484 -1.50 24.85 -13.24
C ALA A 484 -1.79 24.14 -11.91
N VAL A 485 -1.78 22.81 -11.92
CA VAL A 485 -1.81 21.97 -10.71
C VAL A 485 -0.39 21.48 -10.47
N PHE A 486 0.22 21.84 -9.35
CA PHE A 486 1.64 21.54 -9.13
C PHE A 486 1.95 21.33 -7.65
N ARG A 487 3.00 20.57 -7.38
CA ARG A 487 3.55 20.42 -6.04
C ARG A 487 4.68 21.43 -5.84
N HIS A 488 4.54 22.25 -4.80
CA HIS A 488 5.60 23.09 -4.29
C HIS A 488 5.88 22.69 -2.85
N GLU A 489 7.09 22.19 -2.61
CA GLU A 489 7.45 21.51 -1.36
C GLU A 489 6.52 20.30 -1.08
N ASP A 490 5.78 20.34 0.03
CA ASP A 490 4.85 19.32 0.52
C ASP A 490 3.38 19.64 0.20
N VAL A 491 3.09 20.73 -0.53
CA VAL A 491 1.73 21.21 -0.77
C VAL A 491 1.40 21.17 -2.25
N VAL A 492 0.21 20.64 -2.55
CA VAL A 492 -0.36 20.68 -3.90
C VAL A 492 -1.13 21.98 -4.07
N TRP A 493 -0.73 22.77 -5.07
CA TRP A 493 -1.33 24.04 -5.41
C TRP A 493 -2.14 23.92 -6.70
N ARG A 494 -3.26 24.65 -6.76
CA ARG A 494 -4.04 24.88 -7.97
C ARG A 494 -4.01 26.37 -8.25
N MET A 495 -3.30 26.78 -9.29
CA MET A 495 -3.15 28.18 -9.65
C MET A 495 -3.88 28.47 -10.96
N GLU A 496 -4.83 29.40 -10.90
CA GLU A 496 -5.55 29.88 -12.07
C GLU A 496 -4.63 30.70 -12.98
N LEU A 497 -4.82 30.48 -14.28
CA LEU A 497 -4.06 31.08 -15.36
C LEU A 497 -5.01 31.86 -16.26
N GLU A 498 -4.55 33.00 -16.77
CA GLU A 498 -5.24 33.63 -17.91
C GLU A 498 -5.12 32.71 -19.16
N ALA A 499 -6.08 32.76 -20.07
CA ALA A 499 -6.05 31.94 -21.30
C ALA A 499 -4.75 32.14 -22.11
N GLN A 500 -4.25 33.37 -22.14
CA GLN A 500 -2.98 33.69 -22.78
C GLN A 500 -1.78 33.11 -22.00
N GLU A 501 -1.80 33.20 -20.67
CA GLU A 501 -0.75 32.64 -19.80
C GLU A 501 -0.65 31.12 -20.00
N PHE A 502 -1.79 30.43 -20.02
CA PHE A 502 -1.87 28.99 -20.29
C PHE A 502 -1.33 28.62 -21.67
N GLY A 503 -1.69 29.39 -22.70
CA GLY A 503 -1.22 29.17 -24.06
C GLY A 503 0.31 29.30 -24.19
N LEU A 504 0.91 30.25 -23.47
CA LEU A 504 2.37 30.43 -23.45
C LEU A 504 3.06 29.25 -22.75
N LEU A 505 2.59 28.85 -21.56
CA LEU A 505 3.15 27.69 -20.85
C LEU A 505 3.02 26.40 -21.67
N SER A 506 1.88 26.21 -22.33
CA SER A 506 1.65 25.04 -23.19
C SER A 506 2.62 24.98 -24.38
N LYS A 507 2.92 26.12 -25.01
CA LYS A 507 3.94 26.21 -26.06
C LYS A 507 5.34 25.88 -25.52
N LEU A 508 5.73 26.48 -24.39
CA LEU A 508 7.03 26.19 -23.75
C LEU A 508 7.17 24.69 -23.45
N PHE A 509 6.17 24.09 -22.80
CA PHE A 509 6.19 22.68 -22.41
C PHE A 509 6.10 21.71 -23.59
N SER A 510 5.74 22.20 -24.78
CA SER A 510 5.83 21.43 -26.03
C SER A 510 7.23 21.45 -26.66
N GLY A 511 8.19 22.16 -26.05
CA GLY A 511 9.59 22.22 -26.47
C GLY A 511 9.99 23.46 -27.27
N SER A 512 9.11 24.45 -27.41
CA SER A 512 9.44 25.72 -28.07
C SER A 512 10.39 26.56 -27.21
N SER A 513 11.27 27.32 -27.88
CA SER A 513 12.09 28.30 -27.17
C SER A 513 11.25 29.48 -26.66
N ILE A 514 11.83 30.29 -25.75
CA ILE A 514 11.18 31.53 -25.30
C ILE A 514 10.87 32.43 -26.50
N GLY A 515 11.83 32.61 -27.42
CA GLY A 515 11.67 33.45 -28.60
C GLY A 515 10.52 33.00 -29.49
N GLU A 516 10.47 31.72 -29.84
CA GLU A 516 9.39 31.13 -30.64
C GLU A 516 8.02 31.30 -29.99
N THR A 517 7.96 31.10 -28.67
CA THR A 517 6.72 31.22 -27.90
C THR A 517 6.16 32.65 -27.94
N LEU A 518 7.04 33.65 -28.01
CA LEU A 518 6.68 35.07 -27.98
C LEU A 518 6.36 35.68 -29.35
N VAL A 519 6.68 35.01 -30.47
CA VAL A 519 6.49 35.55 -31.85
C VAL A 519 5.05 36.00 -32.11
N ASP A 520 4.07 35.24 -31.64
CA ASP A 520 2.64 35.51 -31.89
C ASP A 520 1.98 36.38 -30.81
N VAL A 521 2.75 36.87 -29.83
CA VAL A 521 2.19 37.67 -28.74
C VAL A 521 1.97 39.10 -29.24
N GLN A 522 0.71 39.53 -29.23
CA GLN A 522 0.32 40.89 -29.60
C GLN A 522 1.09 41.93 -28.77
N GLU A 523 1.51 43.04 -29.37
CA GLU A 523 2.30 44.12 -28.70
C GLU A 523 1.65 44.61 -27.41
N GLU A 524 0.32 44.71 -27.39
CA GLU A 524 -0.47 45.14 -26.24
C GLU A 524 -0.39 44.18 -25.05
N ALA A 525 0.03 42.93 -25.25
CA ALA A 525 0.18 41.94 -24.18
C ALA A 525 1.63 41.76 -23.70
N GLN A 526 2.60 42.45 -24.31
CA GLN A 526 4.02 42.29 -23.97
C GLN A 526 4.35 42.70 -22.53
N TYR A 527 3.62 43.68 -21.97
CA TYR A 527 3.83 44.11 -20.58
C TYR A 527 3.48 43.02 -19.56
N LYS A 528 2.56 42.10 -19.89
CA LYS A 528 2.18 40.98 -19.02
C LYS A 528 3.17 39.82 -19.06
N ILE A 529 3.98 39.69 -20.12
CA ILE A 529 4.94 38.57 -20.26
C ILE A 529 5.90 38.52 -19.07
N THR A 530 6.50 39.67 -18.71
CA THR A 530 7.43 39.75 -17.57
C THR A 530 6.75 39.37 -16.26
N GLU A 531 5.49 39.75 -16.09
CA GLU A 531 4.68 39.38 -14.91
C GLU A 531 4.44 37.87 -14.86
N TYR A 532 4.07 37.26 -15.99
CA TYR A 532 3.87 35.82 -16.10
C TYR A 532 5.14 35.04 -15.79
N PHE A 533 6.28 35.37 -16.43
CA PHE A 533 7.55 34.70 -16.14
C PHE A 533 7.96 34.85 -14.67
N SER A 534 7.78 36.03 -14.09
CA SER A 534 8.04 36.26 -12.66
C SER A 534 7.13 35.40 -11.77
N LYS A 535 5.85 35.28 -12.11
CA LYS A 535 4.88 34.41 -11.42
C LYS A 535 5.29 32.93 -11.54
N TRP A 536 5.71 32.48 -12.72
CA TRP A 536 6.10 31.08 -12.94
C TRP A 536 7.39 30.71 -12.21
N MET A 537 8.41 31.58 -12.22
CA MET A 537 9.64 31.35 -11.46
C MET A 537 9.38 31.35 -9.95
N ARG A 538 8.62 32.33 -9.44
CA ARG A 538 8.29 32.41 -8.01
C ARG A 538 7.56 31.17 -7.50
N ASN A 539 6.68 30.59 -8.31
CA ASN A 539 5.96 29.36 -7.96
C ASN A 539 6.73 28.09 -8.35
N GLY A 540 7.90 28.22 -8.98
CA GLY A 540 8.73 27.11 -9.42
C GLY A 540 8.00 26.21 -10.41
N LEU A 541 7.45 26.74 -11.50
CA LEU A 541 6.76 25.93 -12.52
C LEU A 541 7.71 25.42 -13.61
N LEU A 542 8.83 26.12 -13.79
CA LEU A 542 9.75 25.94 -14.91
C LEU A 542 10.99 25.17 -14.45
N ALA A 543 11.65 24.50 -15.38
CA ALA A 543 12.97 23.90 -15.22
C ALA A 543 13.88 24.23 -16.41
N SER A 544 15.19 24.26 -16.15
CA SER A 544 16.22 24.53 -17.17
C SER A 544 16.55 23.33 -18.07
N HIS A 545 16.08 22.13 -17.72
CA HIS A 545 16.35 20.91 -18.49
C HIS A 545 15.18 19.92 -18.42
N GLN A 546 15.13 19.03 -19.41
CA GLN A 546 14.13 17.97 -19.47
C GLN A 546 14.48 16.86 -18.48
N TYR A 547 13.54 16.52 -17.61
CA TYR A 547 13.64 15.34 -16.76
C TYR A 547 13.05 14.12 -17.47
N ALA A 548 13.68 12.96 -17.26
CA ALA A 548 13.30 11.69 -17.89
C ALA A 548 12.07 11.05 -17.23
#